data_AF-R7UCZ3-F1
#
_entry.id   AF-R7UCZ3-F1
#
_cell.length_a   1.000
_cell.length_b   1.000
_cell.length_c   1.000
_cell.angle_alpha   90.00
_cell.angle_beta   90.00
_cell.angle_gamma   90.00
#
_symmetry.space_group_name_H-M   'P 1'
#
loop_
_entity.id
_entity.type
_entity.pdbx_description
1 polymer ?
#
loop_
_entity_poly.entity_id
_entity_poly.type
_entity_poly.pdbx_seq_one_letter_code
_entity_poly.pdbx_strand_id
1 'polypeptide(L)'
;MFETNRQVKEAFEKFRSMDTPSELWQSSVLETHGMVVMNAIDEIICNFDDRETVVELIIEQGRSHVRFGDLTEDLFWSIEEAFLHAVKETLDKNYPQHLQVIYKKAIRFIINLLVIGFKSAMREANKGYCVPEGPLFGNHGAP
;
A
#
# COMPACT_ATOMS: atom_id res chain seq x y z
N MET A 1 0.32 6.73 13.57
CA MET A 1 0.40 5.41 12.90
C MET A 1 1.66 4.65 13.31
N PHE A 2 2.85 5.13 12.95
CA PHE A 2 4.10 4.41 13.24
C PHE A 2 4.49 4.38 14.72
N GLU A 3 4.01 5.35 15.52
CA GLU A 3 4.15 5.36 16.99
C GLU A 3 3.25 4.33 17.68
N THR A 4 2.13 3.94 17.05
CA THR A 4 1.07 3.13 17.66
C THR A 4 0.92 1.74 17.04
N ASN A 5 1.49 1.51 15.84
CA ASN A 5 1.44 0.24 15.14
C ASN A 5 2.86 -0.23 14.74
N ARG A 6 3.44 -1.07 15.60
CA ARG A 6 4.80 -1.59 15.45
C ARG A 6 4.96 -2.50 14.22
N GLN A 7 3.95 -3.31 13.89
CA GLN A 7 3.99 -4.19 12.72
C GLN A 7 4.07 -3.39 11.41
N VAL A 8 3.31 -2.29 11.32
CA VAL A 8 3.40 -1.38 10.17
C VAL A 8 4.78 -0.78 10.08
N LYS A 9 5.39 -0.35 11.19
CA LYS A 9 6.75 0.19 11.21
C LYS A 9 7.81 -0.86 10.82
N GLU A 10 7.64 -2.11 11.20
CA GLU A 10 8.54 -3.22 10.87
C GLU A 10 8.60 -3.51 9.35
N ALA A 11 7.49 -3.29 8.63
CA ALA A 11 7.43 -3.42 7.17
C ALA A 11 8.24 -2.34 6.41
N PHE A 12 8.70 -1.28 7.09
CA PHE A 12 9.53 -0.22 6.49
C PHE A 12 10.99 -0.38 6.92
N GLU A 13 11.75 -1.19 6.16
CA GLU A 13 13.17 -1.49 6.42
C GLU A 13 14.03 -0.25 6.72
N LYS A 14 13.74 0.88 6.05
CA LYS A 14 14.53 2.11 6.12
C LYS A 14 14.36 2.92 7.41
N PHE A 15 13.31 2.69 8.19
CA PHE A 15 13.09 3.43 9.45
C PHE A 15 12.48 2.60 10.58
N ARG A 16 12.42 1.27 10.42
CA ARG A 16 11.96 0.35 11.48
C ARG A 16 12.73 0.46 12.80
N SER A 17 13.95 1.00 12.79
CA SER A 17 14.80 1.21 13.97
C SER A 17 14.67 2.60 14.62
N MET A 18 13.83 3.50 14.09
CA MET A 18 13.65 4.85 14.64
C MET A 18 12.59 4.85 15.74
N ASP A 19 13.01 4.82 17.00
CA ASP A 19 12.10 4.58 18.14
C ASP A 19 11.55 5.85 18.79
N THR A 20 12.15 7.01 18.53
CA THR A 20 11.66 8.27 19.09
C THR A 20 10.75 9.01 18.10
N PRO A 21 9.69 9.69 18.59
CA PRO A 21 8.87 10.59 17.76
C PRO A 21 9.73 11.62 17.02
N SER A 22 10.75 12.18 17.66
CA SER A 22 11.64 13.17 17.06
C SER A 22 12.42 12.63 15.86
N GLU A 23 12.88 11.38 15.90
CA GLU A 23 13.57 10.74 14.77
C GLU A 23 12.61 10.45 13.61
N LEU A 24 11.38 10.02 13.93
CA LEU A 24 10.36 9.79 12.90
C LEU A 24 9.97 11.10 12.21
N TRP A 25 9.79 12.19 12.96
CA TRP A 25 9.46 13.52 12.43
C TRP A 25 10.55 14.10 11.52
N GLN A 26 11.82 13.74 11.73
CA GLN A 26 12.94 14.20 10.92
C GLN A 26 13.31 13.22 9.79
N SER A 27 12.56 12.13 9.65
CA SER A 27 12.85 11.09 8.67
C SER A 27 12.45 11.55 7.27
N SER A 28 13.44 11.88 6.44
CA SER A 28 13.24 12.21 5.03
C SER A 28 12.60 11.06 4.23
N VAL A 29 12.78 9.81 4.67
CA VAL A 29 12.15 8.64 4.06
C VAL A 29 10.65 8.62 4.36
N LEU A 30 10.26 8.93 5.60
CA LEU A 30 8.86 9.01 6.00
C LEU A 30 8.17 10.19 5.32
N GLU A 31 8.82 11.35 5.26
CA GLU A 31 8.36 12.53 4.53
C GLU A 31 8.14 12.22 3.05
N THR A 32 9.11 11.58 2.39
CA THR A 32 9.00 11.17 0.98
C THR A 32 7.81 10.22 0.78
N HIS A 33 7.62 9.24 1.67
CA HIS A 33 6.48 8.33 1.58
C HIS A 33 5.15 9.05 1.76
N GLY A 34 5.06 9.95 2.75
CA GLY A 34 3.88 10.79 2.96
C GLY A 34 3.55 11.63 1.72
N MET A 35 4.56 12.25 1.09
CA MET A 35 4.40 13.01 -0.14
C MET A 35 3.93 12.13 -1.31
N VAL A 36 4.45 10.92 -1.47
CA VAL A 36 3.96 9.97 -2.50
C VAL A 36 2.49 9.62 -2.27
N VAL A 37 2.09 9.38 -1.01
CA VAL A 37 0.69 9.10 -0.67
C VAL A 37 -0.20 10.32 -0.97
N MET A 38 0.23 11.53 -0.59
CA MET A 38 -0.53 12.74 -0.84
C MET A 38 -0.65 13.07 -2.33
N ASN A 39 0.42 12.87 -3.11
CA ASN A 39 0.38 13.04 -4.57
C ASN A 39 -0.56 12.03 -5.23
N ALA A 40 -0.57 10.78 -4.78
CA ALA A 40 -1.53 9.78 -5.28
C ALA A 40 -2.98 10.20 -4.96
N ILE A 41 -3.24 10.76 -3.78
CA ILE A 41 -4.56 11.29 -3.42
C ILE A 41 -4.93 12.49 -4.29
N ASP A 42 -3.99 13.40 -4.54
CA ASP A 42 -4.19 14.56 -5.41
C ASP A 42 -4.50 14.13 -6.86
N GLU A 43 -3.75 13.18 -7.39
CA GLU A 43 -3.96 12.62 -8.73
C GLU A 43 -5.35 11.96 -8.87
N ILE A 44 -5.85 11.31 -7.82
CA ILE A 44 -7.20 10.75 -7.77
C ILE A 44 -8.27 11.84 -7.79
N ILE A 45 -8.04 12.94 -7.07
CA ILE A 45 -8.98 14.07 -7.01
C ILE A 45 -8.98 14.82 -8.35
N CYS A 46 -7.81 15.05 -8.95
CA CYS A 46 -7.66 15.76 -10.22
C CYS A 46 -8.19 14.97 -11.43
N ASN A 47 -8.12 13.64 -11.40
CA ASN A 47 -8.59 12.78 -12.48
C ASN A 47 -9.94 12.11 -12.17
N PHE A 48 -10.72 12.65 -11.22
CA PHE A 48 -11.99 12.05 -10.82
C PHE A 48 -12.99 11.88 -11.98
N ASP A 49 -12.86 12.70 -13.03
CA ASP A 49 -13.66 12.62 -14.25
C ASP A 49 -13.24 11.47 -15.19
N ASP A 50 -12.03 10.93 -15.02
CA ASP A 50 -11.51 9.74 -15.72
C ASP A 50 -11.25 8.61 -14.73
N ARG A 51 -12.37 7.95 -14.39
CA ARG A 51 -12.42 6.88 -13.40
C ARG A 51 -11.53 5.70 -13.77
N GLU A 52 -11.46 5.34 -15.05
CA GLU A 52 -10.70 4.18 -15.53
C GLU A 52 -9.20 4.41 -15.31
N THR A 53 -8.68 5.58 -15.70
CA THR A 53 -7.28 5.96 -15.47
C THR A 53 -6.93 5.95 -13.99
N VAL A 54 -7.78 6.52 -13.13
CA VAL A 54 -7.57 6.53 -11.67
C VAL A 54 -7.50 5.11 -11.09
N VAL A 55 -8.39 4.22 -11.52
CA VAL A 55 -8.42 2.83 -11.04
C VAL A 55 -7.14 2.09 -11.42
N GLU A 56 -6.69 2.24 -12.68
CA GLU A 56 -5.48 1.58 -13.17
C GLU A 56 -4.23 2.06 -12.41
N LEU A 57 -4.09 3.36 -12.19
CA LEU A 57 -2.97 3.94 -11.44
C LEU A 57 -2.87 3.39 -10.01
N ILE A 58 -3.97 3.34 -9.27
CA ILE A 58 -3.97 2.84 -7.89
C ILE A 58 -3.66 1.34 -7.86
N ILE A 59 -4.19 0.56 -8.82
CA ILE A 59 -3.90 -0.86 -8.92
C ILE A 59 -2.41 -1.09 -9.18
N GLU A 60 -1.81 -0.36 -10.13
CA GLU A 60 -0.37 -0.48 -10.41
C GLU A 60 0.48 -0.09 -9.21
N GLN A 61 0.09 0.96 -8.49
CA GLN A 61 0.75 1.32 -7.24
C GLN A 61 0.67 0.18 -6.22
N GLY A 62 -0.49 -0.48 -6.09
CA GLY A 62 -0.68 -1.67 -5.26
C GLY A 62 0.22 -2.84 -5.67
N ARG A 63 0.33 -3.12 -6.97
CA ARG A 63 1.23 -4.16 -7.52
C ARG A 63 2.68 -3.89 -7.14
N SER A 64 3.10 -2.62 -7.18
CA SER A 64 4.46 -2.21 -6.84
C SER A 64 4.89 -2.55 -5.40
N HIS A 65 3.93 -2.75 -4.49
CA HIS A 65 4.21 -3.06 -3.09
C HIS A 65 4.63 -4.52 -2.84
N VAL A 66 4.47 -5.42 -3.82
CA VAL A 66 4.93 -6.82 -3.72
C VAL A 66 6.45 -6.93 -3.54
N ARG A 67 7.21 -5.89 -3.93
CA ARG A 67 8.66 -5.83 -3.69
C ARG A 67 9.04 -5.75 -2.20
N PHE A 68 8.09 -5.47 -1.32
CA PHE A 68 8.29 -5.39 0.13
C PHE A 68 7.82 -6.69 0.78
N GLY A 69 8.75 -7.62 1.03
CA GLY A 69 8.44 -9.02 1.36
C GLY A 69 7.65 -9.25 2.65
N ASP A 70 7.71 -8.33 3.61
CA ASP A 70 7.02 -8.44 4.90
C ASP A 70 5.63 -7.78 4.90
N LEU A 71 5.20 -7.21 3.78
CA LEU A 71 3.93 -6.51 3.69
C LEU A 71 2.77 -7.50 3.51
N THR A 72 1.72 -7.35 4.30
CA THR A 72 0.48 -8.13 4.20
C THR A 72 -0.69 -7.25 3.83
N GLU A 73 -1.78 -7.83 3.32
CA GLU A 73 -3.00 -7.08 2.96
C GLU A 73 -3.60 -6.32 4.15
N ASP A 74 -3.51 -6.88 5.36
CA ASP A 74 -4.03 -6.26 6.58
C ASP A 74 -3.26 -4.99 6.96
N LEU A 75 -1.95 -4.91 6.63
CA LEU A 75 -1.14 -3.73 6.93
C LEU A 75 -1.58 -2.51 6.13
N PHE A 76 -2.14 -2.66 4.93
CA PHE A 76 -2.69 -1.55 4.16
C PHE A 76 -3.86 -0.86 4.89
N TRP A 77 -4.66 -1.62 5.63
CA TRP A 77 -5.80 -1.06 6.37
C TRP A 77 -5.41 -0.24 7.59
N SER A 78 -4.17 -0.40 8.08
CA SER A 78 -3.66 0.35 9.23
C SER A 78 -3.53 1.86 8.96
N ILE A 79 -3.56 2.28 7.69
CA ILE A 79 -3.50 3.70 7.32
C ILE A 79 -4.85 4.42 7.44
N GLU A 80 -5.99 3.69 7.46
CA GLU A 80 -7.33 4.29 7.42
C GLU A 80 -7.54 5.28 8.58
N GLU A 81 -7.33 4.82 9.82
CA GLU A 81 -7.57 5.64 11.01
C GLU A 81 -6.59 6.82 11.07
N ALA A 82 -5.31 6.58 10.75
CA ALA A 82 -4.29 7.61 10.76
C ALA A 82 -4.59 8.72 9.75
N PHE A 83 -5.04 8.35 8.55
CA PHE A 83 -5.45 9.30 7.52
C PHE A 83 -6.65 10.13 7.99
N LEU A 84 -7.69 9.48 8.52
CA LEU A 84 -8.90 10.18 9.00
C LEU A 84 -8.61 11.13 10.16
N HIS A 85 -7.69 10.76 11.05
CA HIS A 85 -7.22 11.63 12.11
C HIS A 85 -6.50 12.86 11.56
N ALA A 86 -5.56 12.68 10.63
CA ALA A 86 -4.82 13.77 10.01
C ALA A 86 -5.73 14.74 9.24
N VAL A 87 -6.73 14.22 8.50
CA VAL A 87 -7.74 15.05 7.82
C VAL A 87 -8.55 15.87 8.83
N LYS A 88 -8.96 15.27 9.95
CA LYS A 88 -9.69 15.96 11.02
C LYS A 88 -8.87 17.09 11.63
N GLU A 89 -7.60 16.86 11.93
CA GLU A 89 -6.70 17.88 12.47
C GLU A 89 -6.45 19.02 11.47
N THR A 90 -6.34 18.70 10.19
CA THR A 90 -6.11 19.68 9.12
C THR A 90 -7.32 20.57 8.86
N LEU A 91 -8.54 20.02 8.95
CA LEU A 91 -9.79 20.75 8.68
C LEU A 91 -10.39 21.42 9.95
N ASP A 92 -9.85 21.13 11.13
CA ASP A 92 -10.22 21.70 12.44
C ASP A 92 -11.75 21.81 12.64
N LYS A 93 -12.28 23.02 12.92
CA LYS A 93 -13.70 23.27 13.18
C LYS A 93 -14.61 23.09 11.95
N ASN A 94 -14.03 22.98 10.76
CA ASN A 94 -14.74 22.84 9.50
C ASN A 94 -14.78 21.39 8.99
N TYR A 95 -14.88 20.42 9.91
CA TYR A 95 -15.05 19.00 9.57
C TYR A 95 -16.46 18.46 9.86
N PRO A 96 -17.50 18.97 9.17
CA PRO A 96 -18.87 18.51 9.33
C PRO A 96 -19.02 17.04 8.92
N GLN A 97 -20.07 16.41 9.46
CA GLN A 97 -20.28 14.97 9.37
C GLN A 97 -20.37 14.45 7.92
N HIS A 98 -20.82 15.26 6.97
CA HIS A 98 -20.86 14.87 5.55
C HIS A 98 -19.45 14.74 4.94
N LEU A 99 -18.50 15.60 5.31
CA LEU A 99 -17.11 15.46 4.88
C LEU A 99 -16.46 14.21 5.47
N GLN A 100 -16.73 13.91 6.74
CA GLN A 100 -16.27 12.67 7.38
C GLN A 100 -16.65 11.41 6.58
N VAL A 101 -17.89 11.37 6.09
CA VAL A 101 -18.37 10.26 5.27
C VAL A 101 -17.66 10.20 3.92
N ILE A 102 -17.41 11.36 3.29
CA ILE A 102 -16.73 11.43 1.98
C ILE A 102 -15.28 10.96 2.10
N TYR A 103 -14.49 11.51 3.03
CA TYR A 103 -13.09 11.13 3.21
C TYR A 103 -12.95 9.66 3.61
N LYS A 104 -13.85 9.15 4.45
CA LYS A 104 -13.90 7.71 4.81
C LYS A 104 -14.18 6.83 3.61
N LYS A 105 -15.09 7.22 2.73
CA LYS A 105 -15.36 6.47 1.49
C LYS A 105 -14.16 6.52 0.53
N ALA A 106 -13.56 7.70 0.38
CA ALA A 106 -12.41 7.90 -0.50
C ALA A 106 -11.21 7.03 -0.06
N ILE A 107 -10.78 7.11 1.20
CA ILE A 107 -9.61 6.34 1.66
C ILE A 107 -9.85 4.82 1.56
N ARG A 108 -11.07 4.36 1.86
CA ARG A 108 -11.43 2.94 1.71
C ARG A 108 -11.41 2.50 0.25
N PHE A 109 -11.86 3.35 -0.66
CA PHE A 109 -11.80 3.06 -2.09
C PHE A 109 -10.34 2.87 -2.54
N ILE A 110 -9.45 3.77 -2.12
CA ILE A 110 -8.01 3.71 -2.42
C ILE A 110 -7.38 2.44 -1.84
N ILE A 111 -7.59 2.16 -0.55
CA ILE A 111 -7.02 0.98 0.11
C ILE A 111 -7.51 -0.31 -0.58
N ASN A 112 -8.78 -0.39 -0.94
CA ASN A 112 -9.32 -1.56 -1.65
C ASN A 112 -8.60 -1.79 -2.98
N LEU A 113 -8.40 -0.75 -3.79
CA LEU A 113 -7.72 -0.87 -5.07
C LEU A 113 -6.24 -1.24 -4.92
N LEU A 114 -5.55 -0.66 -3.92
CA LEU A 114 -4.18 -1.05 -3.56
C LEU A 114 -4.09 -2.53 -3.22
N VAL A 115 -4.99 -3.02 -2.36
CA VAL A 115 -5.07 -4.44 -1.97
C VAL A 115 -5.37 -5.34 -3.18
N ILE A 116 -6.25 -4.93 -4.09
CA ILE A 116 -6.53 -5.66 -5.34
C ILE A 116 -5.24 -5.80 -6.17
N GLY A 117 -4.53 -4.69 -6.40
CA GLY A 117 -3.27 -4.70 -7.15
C GLY A 117 -2.21 -5.59 -6.50
N PHE A 118 -2.01 -5.42 -5.19
CA PHE A 118 -1.07 -6.21 -4.40
C PHE A 118 -1.37 -7.71 -4.49
N LYS A 119 -2.63 -8.12 -4.28
CA LYS A 119 -3.05 -9.53 -4.38
C LYS A 119 -2.90 -10.09 -5.79
N SER A 120 -3.16 -9.30 -6.83
CA SER A 120 -2.96 -9.74 -8.22
C SER A 120 -1.50 -10.06 -8.48
N ALA A 121 -0.60 -9.12 -8.17
CA ALA A 121 0.82 -9.29 -8.38
C ALA A 121 1.40 -10.44 -7.51
N MET A 122 0.91 -10.61 -6.27
CA MET A 122 1.33 -11.74 -5.44
C MET A 122 0.90 -13.09 -6.01
N ARG A 123 -0.31 -13.20 -6.55
CA ARG A 123 -0.77 -14.42 -7.24
C ARG A 123 0.07 -14.71 -8.48
N GLU A 124 0.43 -13.69 -9.24
CA GLU A 124 1.29 -13.81 -10.44
C GLU A 124 2.70 -14.29 -10.05
N ALA A 125 3.31 -13.69 -9.02
CA ALA A 125 4.60 -14.11 -8.49
C ALA A 125 4.60 -15.57 -7.98
N ASN A 126 3.52 -15.97 -7.29
CA ASN A 126 3.37 -17.34 -6.77
C ASN A 126 3.09 -18.37 -7.88
N LYS A 127 2.45 -17.98 -8.99
CA LYS A 127 2.27 -18.83 -10.19
C LYS A 127 3.58 -19.02 -10.98
N GLY A 128 4.53 -18.10 -10.83
CA GLY A 128 5.89 -18.22 -11.40
C GLY A 128 6.74 -19.34 -10.79
N TYR A 129 6.27 -19.99 -9.72
CA TYR A 129 6.91 -21.15 -9.06
C TYR A 129 6.24 -22.51 -9.37
N CYS A 130 5.48 -22.63 -10.46
CA CYS A 130 5.21 -23.96 -11.00
C CYS A 130 6.49 -24.52 -11.64
N VAL A 131 7.22 -25.30 -10.84
CA VAL A 131 8.30 -26.19 -11.30
C VAL A 131 7.77 -26.96 -12.51
N PRO A 132 8.44 -26.95 -13.69
CA PRO A 132 8.07 -27.89 -14.73
C PRO A 132 8.30 -29.29 -14.16
N GLU A 133 7.21 -30.06 -14.02
CA GLU A 133 7.31 -31.47 -13.69
C GLU A 133 8.27 -32.13 -14.70
N GLY A 134 9.39 -32.65 -14.19
CA GLY A 134 10.20 -33.59 -14.96
C GLY A 134 9.32 -34.78 -15.37
N PRO A 135 9.65 -35.46 -16.49
CA PRO A 135 10.93 -36.13 -16.57
C PRO A 135 11.60 -36.02 -17.95
N LEU A 136 12.90 -35.70 -17.97
CA LEU A 136 13.73 -35.82 -19.17
C LEU A 136 14.98 -36.65 -18.91
N PHE A 137 14.83 -37.86 -18.36
CA PHE A 137 15.79 -38.93 -18.64
C PHE A 137 15.03 -40.24 -18.85
N GLY A 138 14.66 -40.43 -20.12
CA GLY A 138 14.27 -41.72 -20.65
C GLY A 138 15.45 -42.68 -20.61
N ASN A 139 15.17 -43.86 -20.09
CA ASN A 139 16.04 -45.00 -19.98
C ASN A 139 16.28 -45.63 -21.37
N HIS A 140 17.46 -45.43 -21.96
CA HIS A 140 18.01 -46.21 -23.08
C HIS A 140 19.53 -46.21 -22.92
N GLY A 141 20.30 -47.28 -22.95
CA GLY A 141 20.08 -48.69 -23.21
C GLY A 141 21.49 -49.28 -23.26
N ALA A 142 21.71 -50.41 -22.58
CA ALA A 142 22.95 -51.16 -22.70
C ALA A 142 23.14 -51.68 -24.13
N PRO A 143 24.40 -51.82 -24.57
CA PRO A 143 24.84 -53.08 -25.15
C PRO A 143 25.79 -53.84 -24.22
#